data_AF-A0A1I7E1B0-F1
#
_entry.id   AF-A0A1I7E1B0-F1
#
_cell.length_a   1.000
_cell.length_b   1.000
_cell.length_c   1.000
_cell.angle_alpha   90.00
_cell.angle_beta   90.00
_cell.angle_gamma   90.00
#
_symmetry.space_group_name_H-M   'P 1'
#
loop_
_entity.id
_entity.type
_entity.pdbx_description
1 polymer ?
#
loop_
_entity_poly.entity_id
_entity_poly.type
_entity_poly.pdbx_seq_one_letter_code
_entity_poly.pdbx_strand_id
1 'polypeptide(L)' 'MIIERTDDEVIIRLPSNVNTEGLQSLIDFLIYKEATANSTAKQNNVDALAKEVKSGWWAKNKDRLTR' A
#
# COMPACT_ATOMS: atom_id res chain seq x y z
N MET A 1 -5.83 -12.78 -22.31
CA MET A 1 -5.52 -11.69 -21.37
C MET A 1 -5.09 -10.50 -22.20
N ILE A 2 -5.81 -9.39 -22.11
CA ILE A 2 -5.58 -8.21 -22.95
C ILE A 2 -5.53 -7.01 -22.03
N ILE A 3 -4.52 -6.16 -22.21
CA ILE A 3 -4.44 -4.85 -21.57
C ILE A 3 -4.68 -3.82 -22.66
N GLU A 4 -5.70 -3.00 -22.46
CA GLU A 4 -6.11 -1.94 -23.37
C GLU A 4 -6.04 -0.61 -22.61
N ARG A 5 -5.59 0.45 -23.28
CA ARG A 5 -5.55 1.80 -22.71
C ARG A 5 -6.35 2.72 -23.62
N THR A 6 -7.33 3.40 -23.03
CA THR A 6 -8.13 4.44 -23.67
C THR A 6 -7.64 5.81 -23.19
N ASP A 7 -8.31 6.88 -23.63
CA ASP A 7 -7.98 8.25 -23.23
C ASP A 7 -8.24 8.48 -21.72
N ASP A 8 -9.19 7.74 -21.13
CA ASP A 8 -9.64 7.93 -19.75
C ASP A 8 -9.26 6.77 -18.81
N GLU A 9 -9.06 5.55 -19.31
CA GLU A 9 -8.90 4.36 -18.44
C GLU A 9 -7.98 3.27 -19.02
N VAL A 10 -7.60 2.34 -18.14
CA VAL A 10 -6.86 1.13 -18.49
C VAL A 10 -7.73 -0.09 -18.20
N ILE A 11 -8.09 -0.84 -19.25
CA ILE A 11 -8.95 -2.02 -19.17
C ILE A 11 -8.08 -3.27 -19.19
N ILE A 12 -8.20 -4.09 -18.14
CA ILE A 12 -7.49 -5.37 -18.01
C ILE A 12 -8.52 -6.50 -18.15
N ARG A 13 -8.48 -7.24 -19.26
CA ARG A 13 -9.36 -8.40 -19.50
C ARG A 13 -8.66 -9.70 -19.09
N LEU A 14 -9.26 -10.41 -18.15
CA LEU A 14 -8.77 -11.68 -17.61
C LEU A 14 -9.78 -12.80 -17.87
N PRO A 15 -9.34 -14.04 -18.14
CA PRO A 15 -10.25 -15.17 -18.28
C PRO A 15 -10.92 -15.51 -16.94
N SER A 16 -12.14 -16.05 -17.00
CA SER A 16 -12.99 -16.29 -15.81
C SER A 16 -12.44 -17.33 -14.84
N ASN A 17 -11.37 -18.05 -15.21
CA ASN A 17 -10.70 -19.06 -14.40
C ASN A 17 -9.57 -18.50 -13.51
N VAL A 18 -9.32 -17.19 -13.53
CA VAL A 18 -8.31 -16.55 -12.69
C VAL A 18 -8.84 -16.40 -11.26
N ASN A 19 -8.03 -16.81 -10.28
CA ASN A 19 -8.38 -16.69 -8.85
C ASN A 19 -8.52 -15.21 -8.45
N THR A 20 -9.68 -14.88 -7.87
CA THR A 20 -10.06 -13.53 -7.44
C THR A 20 -9.27 -13.01 -6.24
N GLU A 21 -8.71 -13.87 -5.39
CA GLU A 21 -7.93 -13.44 -4.22
C GLU A 21 -6.64 -12.71 -4.61
N GLY A 22 -5.91 -13.24 -5.60
CA GLY A 22 -4.71 -12.60 -6.12
C GLY A 22 -5.01 -11.30 -6.86
N LEU A 23 -6.19 -11.21 -7.47
CA LEU A 23 -6.65 -10.00 -8.16
C LEU A 23 -6.99 -8.87 -7.19
N GLN A 24 -7.57 -9.18 -6.03
CA GLN A 24 -7.82 -8.17 -5.00
C GLN A 24 -6.52 -7.51 -4.55
N SER A 25 -5.48 -8.32 -4.30
CA SER A 25 -4.16 -7.80 -3.90
C SER A 25 -3.52 -6.90 -4.97
N LEU A 26 -3.73 -7.22 -6.25
CA LEU A 26 -3.25 -6.40 -7.37
C LEU A 26 -3.99 -5.06 -7.43
N ILE A 27 -5.32 -5.08 -7.26
CA ILE A 27 -6.16 -3.88 -7.25
C ILE A 27 -5.73 -2.97 -6.09
N ASP A 28 -5.55 -3.52 -4.89
CA ASP A 28 -5.15 -2.76 -3.71
C ASP A 28 -3.79 -2.07 -3.92
N PHE A 29 -2.85 -2.74 -4.61
CA PHE A 29 -1.56 -2.16 -4.98
C PHE A 29 -1.67 -1.02 -6.01
N LEU A 30 -2.56 -1.17 -7.00
CA LEU A 30 -2.82 -0.12 -7.98
C LEU A 30 -3.47 1.10 -7.33
N ILE A 31 -4.44 0.90 -6.43
CA ILE A 31 -5.06 1.97 -5.64
C ILE A 31 -4.02 2.67 -4.78
N TYR A 32 -3.13 1.93 -4.11
CA TYR A 32 -2.03 2.51 -3.34
C TYR A 32 -1.12 3.37 -4.23
N LYS A 33 -0.76 2.90 -5.42
CA LYS A 33 0.06 3.64 -6.37
C LYS A 33 -0.63 4.89 -6.91
N GLU A 34 -1.92 4.83 -7.18
CA GLU A 34 -2.72 5.99 -7.60
C GLU A 34 -2.81 7.03 -6.48
N ALA A 35 -3.18 6.61 -5.26
CA ALA A 35 -3.26 7.48 -4.10
C ALA A 35 -1.92 8.14 -3.75
N THR A 36 -0.81 7.44 -4.03
CA THR A 36 0.56 7.95 -3.82
C THR A 36 1.17 8.62 -5.05
N ALA A 37 0.51 8.62 -6.21
CA ALA A 37 1.06 9.17 -7.46
C ALA A 37 1.35 10.68 -7.37
N ASN A 38 0.52 11.41 -6.61
CA ASN A 38 0.71 12.84 -6.32
C ASN A 38 1.45 13.09 -5.00
N SER A 39 1.80 12.04 -4.26
CA SER A 39 2.45 12.16 -2.97
C SER A 39 3.93 12.47 -3.17
N THR A 40 4.34 13.68 -2.79
CA THR A 40 5.76 14.07 -2.70
C THR A 40 6.44 13.52 -1.44
N ALA A 41 5.73 12.70 -0.65
CA ALA A 41 6.28 12.12 0.56
C ALA A 41 7.37 11.10 0.20
N LYS A 42 8.61 11.42 0.57
CA LYS A 42 9.74 10.51 0.42
C LYS A 42 9.61 9.38 1.43
N GLN A 43 10.12 8.19 1.09
CA GLN A 43 10.20 7.04 2.01
C GLN A 43 10.78 7.45 3.38
N ASN A 44 11.78 8.34 3.38
CA ASN A 44 12.39 8.90 4.60
C ASN A 44 11.39 9.59 5.54
N ASN A 45 10.32 10.22 5.02
CA ASN A 45 9.31 10.88 5.84
C ASN A 45 8.40 9.85 6.52
N VAL A 46 8.08 8.76 5.81
CA VAL A 46 7.31 7.64 6.35
C VAL A 46 8.13 6.89 7.40
N ASP A 47 9.42 6.67 7.14
CA ASP A 47 10.33 6.02 8.08
C ASP A 47 10.55 6.87 9.34
N ALA A 48 10.67 8.19 9.20
CA ALA A 48 10.78 9.11 10.33
C ALA A 48 9.52 9.07 11.21
N LEU A 49 8.33 9.12 10.59
CA LEU A 49 7.05 9.01 11.29
C LEU A 49 6.91 7.66 11.99
N ALA A 50 7.22 6.56 11.31
CA ALA A 50 7.15 5.22 11.89
C ALA A 50 8.10 5.07 13.09
N LYS A 51 9.29 5.67 13.02
CA LYS A 51 10.27 5.64 14.10
C LYS A 51 9.82 6.47 15.31
N GLU A 52 9.19 7.61 15.08
CA GLU A 52 8.60 8.46 16.13
C GLU A 52 7.42 7.77 16.82
N VAL A 53 6.50 7.19 16.05
CA VAL A 53 5.36 6.44 16.61
C VAL A 53 5.85 5.24 17.43
N LYS A 54 6.82 4.48 16.91
CA LYS A 54 7.40 3.33 17.62
C LYS A 54 8.15 3.76 18.89
N SER A 55 8.90 4.85 18.87
CA SER A 55 9.62 5.33 20.05
C SER A 55 8.65 5.78 21.15
N GLY A 56 7.58 6.50 20.78
CA GLY A 56 6.53 6.91 21.71
C GLY A 56 5.75 5.72 22.28
N TRP A 57 5.42 4.72 21.46
CA TRP A 57 4.76 3.50 21.92
C TRP A 57 5.66 2.67 22.84
N TRP A 58 6.95 2.54 22.51
CA TRP A 58 7.92 1.84 23.34
C TRP A 58 8.12 2.54 24.68
N ALA A 59 8.29 3.87 24.70
CA ALA A 59 8.41 4.64 25.94
C ALA A 59 7.21 4.43 26.87
N LYS A 60 5.99 4.31 26.31
CA LYS A 60 4.77 4.08 27.09
C LYS A 60 4.59 2.64 27.56
N ASN A 61 5.16 1.65 26.87
CA ASN A 61 4.87 0.23 27.11
C ASN A 61 6.08 -0.59 27.58
N LYS A 62 7.29 -0.03 27.58
CA LYS A 62 8.52 -0.72 27.98
C LYS A 62 8.40 -1.34 29.36
N ASP A 63 7.91 -0.57 30.34
CA ASP A 63 7.76 -1.03 31.74
C ASP A 63 6.79 -2.21 31.88
N ARG A 64 5.85 -2.38 30.95
CA ARG A 64 4.92 -3.51 30.91
C ARG A 64 5.54 -4.76 30.25
N LEU A 65 6.51 -4.58 29.37
CA LEU A 65 7.08 -5.65 28.53
C LEU A 65 8.43 -6.16 29.05
N THR A 66 9.13 -5.40 29.89
CA THR A 66 10.43 -5.78 30.46
C THR A 66 10.34 -6.24 31.91
N ARG A 67 9.15 -6.63 32.38
CA ARG A 67 8.88 -7.09 33.74
C ARG A 67 8.56 -8.58 33.75
#